data_AF-W7QLM2-F1
#
_entry.id   AF-W7QLM2-F1
#
_cell.length_a   1.000
_cell.length_b   1.000
_cell.length_c   1.000
_cell.angle_alpha   90.00
_cell.angle_beta   90.00
_cell.angle_gamma   90.00
#
_symmetry.space_group_name_H-M   'P 1'
#
loop_
_entity.id
_entity.type
_entity.pdbx_description
1 polymer ?
#
loop_
_entity_poly.entity_id
_entity_poly.type
_entity_poly.pdbx_seq_one_letter_code
_entity_poly.pdbx_strand_id
1 'polypeptide(L)'
;MQSFLLSERERLGLKQKDVFEFIGVNKATYYRWESGNPIPSDKLNELSKLGFDVNYVVTGQRDSVAINKQNYDRAMRIVMLYVIKSGREVADPDMFVQVVNEVYQVIEFCEQNNKEIDQVEIGAKVINLFAA
;
A
#
# COMPACT_ATOMS: atom_id res chain seq x y z
N MET A 1 23.44 6.85 -17.15
CA MET A 1 22.84 6.57 -15.83
C MET A 1 21.37 6.29 -16.07
N GLN A 2 20.85 5.14 -15.65
CA GLN A 2 19.44 4.78 -15.82
C GLN A 2 18.61 5.60 -14.82
N SER A 3 17.55 6.29 -15.27
CA SER A 3 16.68 7.06 -14.39
C SER A 3 15.70 6.18 -13.62
N PHE A 4 15.21 6.64 -12.47
CA PHE A 4 14.21 5.90 -11.69
C PHE A 4 12.88 5.74 -12.43
N LEU A 5 12.51 6.69 -13.31
CA LEU A 5 11.36 6.55 -14.19
C LEU A 5 11.48 5.34 -15.12
N LEU A 6 12.66 5.16 -15.74
CA LEU A 6 12.91 4.04 -16.64
C LEU A 6 12.82 2.71 -15.89
N SER A 7 13.48 2.60 -14.73
CA SER A 7 13.39 1.41 -13.87
C SER A 7 11.97 1.10 -13.44
N GLU A 8 11.17 2.12 -13.14
CA GLU A 8 9.78 1.95 -12.71
C GLU A 8 8.86 1.52 -13.84
N ARG A 9 9.03 2.08 -15.04
CA ARG A 9 8.28 1.63 -16.22
C ARG A 9 8.57 0.15 -16.52
N GLU A 10 9.84 -0.24 -16.44
CA GLU A 10 10.27 -1.63 -16.66
C GLU A 10 9.69 -2.58 -15.61
N ARG A 11 9.62 -2.17 -14.33
CA ARG A 11 8.93 -2.93 -13.27
C ARG A 11 7.46 -3.16 -13.60
N LEU A 12 6.78 -2.17 -14.17
CA LEU A 12 5.38 -2.27 -14.59
C LEU A 12 5.18 -3.06 -15.90
N GLY A 13 6.27 -3.43 -16.60
CA GLY A 13 6.19 -4.14 -17.88
C GLY A 13 5.63 -3.30 -19.03
N LEU A 14 5.60 -1.97 -18.90
CA LEU A 14 4.99 -1.07 -19.88
C LEU A 14 5.98 -0.69 -20.99
N LYS A 15 5.50 -0.57 -22.23
CA LYS A 15 6.31 -0.01 -23.32
C LYS A 15 6.32 1.52 -23.23
N GLN A 16 7.41 2.13 -23.67
CA GLN A 16 7.57 3.58 -23.69
C GLN A 16 6.41 4.29 -24.43
N LYS A 17 5.98 3.68 -25.55
CA LYS A 17 4.87 4.17 -26.39
C LYS A 17 3.57 4.33 -25.62
N ASP A 18 3.19 3.28 -24.92
CA ASP A 18 1.90 3.21 -24.23
C ASP A 18 1.82 4.28 -23.13
N VAL A 19 2.94 4.56 -22.45
CA VAL A 19 3.01 5.57 -21.39
C VAL A 19 2.86 6.99 -21.95
N PHE A 20 3.64 7.36 -22.97
CA PHE A 20 3.60 8.75 -23.47
C PHE A 20 2.28 9.08 -24.18
N GLU A 21 1.66 8.09 -24.84
CA GLU A 21 0.34 8.26 -25.44
C GLU A 21 -0.73 8.45 -24.35
N PHE A 22 -0.67 7.69 -23.27
CA PHE A 22 -1.62 7.80 -22.16
C PHE A 22 -1.55 9.15 -21.44
N ILE A 23 -0.34 9.61 -21.07
CA ILE A 23 -0.16 10.88 -20.34
C ILE A 23 -0.18 12.12 -21.25
N GLY A 24 -0.41 11.93 -22.56
CA GLY A 24 -0.57 12.99 -23.55
C GLY A 24 0.71 13.81 -23.78
N VAL A 25 1.87 13.15 -23.91
CA VAL A 25 3.14 13.82 -24.27
C VAL A 25 3.79 13.15 -25.48
N ASN A 26 4.66 13.88 -26.17
CA ASN A 26 5.38 13.31 -27.31
C ASN A 26 6.50 12.35 -26.84
N LYS A 27 6.93 11.47 -27.75
CA LYS A 27 8.02 10.50 -27.52
C LYS A 27 9.32 11.14 -27.05
N ALA A 28 9.70 12.28 -27.63
CA ALA A 28 10.97 12.93 -27.30
C ALA A 28 10.98 13.48 -25.87
N THR A 29 9.86 14.06 -25.42
CA THR A 29 9.67 14.54 -24.05
C THR A 29 9.83 13.39 -23.06
N TYR A 30 9.12 12.28 -23.28
CA TYR A 30 9.21 11.12 -22.38
C TYR A 30 10.61 10.50 -22.36
N TYR A 31 11.28 10.40 -23.53
CA TYR A 31 12.66 9.93 -23.61
C TYR A 31 13.64 10.79 -22.80
N ARG A 32 13.46 12.12 -22.80
CA ARG A 32 14.28 13.03 -21.99
C ARG A 32 14.12 12.76 -20.49
N TRP A 33 12.89 12.51 -20.04
CA TRP A 33 12.62 12.15 -18.65
C TRP A 33 13.28 10.83 -18.26
N GLU A 34 13.18 9.81 -19.12
CA GLU A 34 13.87 8.53 -18.89
C GLU A 34 15.40 8.63 -18.92
N SER A 35 15.92 9.71 -19.50
CA SER A 35 17.34 10.07 -19.48
C SER A 35 17.74 10.92 -18.25
N GLY A 36 16.82 11.17 -17.32
CA GLY A 36 17.08 11.89 -16.06
C GLY A 36 16.75 13.38 -16.08
N ASN A 37 16.03 13.88 -17.10
CA ASN A 37 15.55 15.27 -17.07
C ASN A 37 14.36 15.40 -16.08
N PRO A 38 14.19 16.58 -15.44
CA PRO A 38 13.07 16.82 -14.52
C PRO A 38 11.70 16.57 -15.15
N ILE A 39 10.79 16.00 -14.36
CA ILE A 39 9.42 15.69 -14.74
C ILE A 39 8.50 16.71 -14.05
N PRO A 40 7.60 17.39 -14.79
CA PRO A 40 6.57 18.23 -14.19
C PRO A 40 5.66 17.46 -13.21
N SER A 41 5.21 18.11 -12.13
CA SER A 41 4.42 17.46 -11.07
C SER A 41 3.04 16.99 -11.54
N ASP A 42 2.40 17.72 -12.46
CA ASP A 42 1.15 17.30 -13.11
C ASP A 42 1.34 15.99 -13.90
N LYS A 43 2.51 15.79 -14.51
CA LYS A 43 2.84 14.56 -15.25
C LYS A 43 3.20 13.40 -14.32
N LEU A 44 3.80 13.67 -13.17
CA LEU A 44 3.93 12.66 -12.10
C LEU A 44 2.55 12.18 -11.62
N ASN A 45 1.57 13.09 -11.49
CA ASN A 45 0.20 12.71 -11.15
C ASN A 45 -0.49 11.89 -12.25
N GLU A 46 -0.22 12.13 -13.53
CA GLU A 46 -0.74 11.25 -14.59
C GLU A 46 -0.06 9.87 -14.60
N LEU A 47 1.24 9.81 -14.30
CA LEU A 47 1.97 8.55 -14.18
C LEU A 47 1.46 7.68 -13.02
N SER A 48 1.07 8.28 -11.90
CA SER A 48 0.51 7.53 -10.77
C SER A 48 -0.76 6.77 -11.15
N LYS A 49 -1.58 7.31 -12.06
CA LYS A 49 -2.79 6.66 -12.60
C LYS A 49 -2.47 5.40 -13.42
N LEU A 50 -1.23 5.25 -13.90
CA LEU A 50 -0.71 4.04 -14.54
C LEU A 50 -0.06 3.06 -13.56
N GLY A 51 -0.10 3.34 -12.26
CA GLY A 51 0.49 2.51 -11.22
C GLY A 51 1.98 2.75 -10.97
N PHE A 52 2.55 3.84 -11.49
CA PHE A 52 3.91 4.25 -11.13
C PHE A 52 3.97 4.65 -9.65
N ASP A 53 4.97 4.12 -8.95
CA ASP A 53 5.37 4.62 -7.63
C ASP A 53 6.07 5.99 -7.81
N VAL A 54 5.31 7.07 -7.61
CA VAL A 54 5.82 8.44 -7.75
C VAL A 54 6.91 8.75 -6.73
N ASN A 55 6.86 8.17 -5.52
CA ASN A 55 7.92 8.36 -4.54
C ASN A 55 9.23 7.80 -5.08
N TYR A 56 9.21 6.56 -5.58
CA TYR A 56 10.38 5.94 -6.19
C TYR A 56 10.88 6.70 -7.41
N VAL A 57 10.00 7.18 -8.28
CA VAL A 57 10.40 7.96 -9.47
C VAL A 57 11.15 9.23 -9.09
N VAL A 58 10.79 9.89 -7.98
CA VAL A 58 11.40 11.15 -7.55
C VAL A 58 12.65 10.92 -6.69
N THR A 59 12.61 9.96 -5.77
CA THR A 59 13.63 9.80 -4.72
C THR A 59 14.57 8.62 -4.95
N GLY A 60 14.19 7.67 -5.82
CA GLY A 60 14.86 6.38 -5.95
C GLY A 60 14.62 5.42 -4.78
N GLN A 61 13.82 5.83 -3.79
CA GLN A 61 13.44 5.01 -2.65
C GLN A 61 12.05 4.45 -2.90
N ARG A 62 11.91 3.13 -2.87
CA ARG A 62 10.58 2.52 -2.86
C ARG A 62 10.01 2.74 -1.48
N ASP A 63 8.72 3.04 -1.42
CA ASP A 63 7.97 2.71 -0.22
C ASP A 63 8.02 1.19 -0.12
N SER A 64 9.01 0.66 0.60
CA SER A 64 8.76 -0.59 1.26
C SER A 64 7.61 -0.27 2.19
N VAL A 65 6.43 -0.83 1.90
CA VAL A 65 5.52 -1.17 2.98
C VAL A 65 6.26 -2.26 3.77
N ALA A 66 7.28 -1.83 4.50
CA ALA A 66 7.91 -2.64 5.50
C ALA A 66 6.79 -2.84 6.51
N ILE A 67 6.14 -4.00 6.40
CA ILE A 67 5.16 -4.41 7.39
C ILE A 67 5.85 -4.22 8.72
N ASN A 68 5.32 -3.31 9.52
CA ASN A 68 5.79 -3.13 10.86
C ASN A 68 5.45 -4.43 11.59
N LYS A 69 6.43 -5.33 11.63
CA LYS A 69 6.25 -6.70 12.09
C LYS A 69 5.72 -6.71 13.52
N GLN A 70 6.16 -5.76 14.35
CA GLN A 70 5.65 -5.60 15.72
C GLN A 70 4.16 -5.28 15.74
N ASN A 71 3.68 -4.40 14.85
CA ASN A 71 2.26 -4.06 14.77
C ASN A 71 1.43 -5.19 14.17
N TYR A 72 1.98 -5.93 13.21
CA TYR A 72 1.32 -7.12 12.67
C TYR A 72 1.22 -8.23 13.72
N ASP A 73 2.30 -8.50 14.47
CA ASP A 73 2.32 -9.45 15.58
C ASP A 73 1.32 -9.03 16.68
N ARG A 74 1.21 -7.72 16.94
CA ARG A 74 0.23 -7.15 17.89
C ARG A 74 -1.20 -7.34 17.40
N ALA A 75 -1.48 -7.09 16.11
CA ALA A 75 -2.80 -7.31 15.51
C ALA A 75 -3.22 -8.78 15.61
N MET A 76 -2.32 -9.68 15.19
CA MET A 76 -2.50 -11.13 15.29
C MET A 76 -2.83 -11.57 16.72
N ARG A 77 -2.05 -11.09 17.70
CA ARG A 77 -2.27 -11.41 19.12
C ARG A 77 -3.62 -10.91 19.61
N ILE A 78 -4.02 -9.70 19.26
CA ILE A 78 -5.31 -9.12 19.66
C ILE A 78 -6.45 -9.99 19.13
N VAL A 79 -6.47 -10.23 17.81
CA VAL A 79 -7.54 -11.02 17.17
C VAL A 79 -7.59 -12.44 17.73
N MET A 80 -6.44 -13.09 17.88
CA MET A 80 -6.36 -14.45 18.44
C MET A 80 -6.85 -14.51 19.89
N LEU A 81 -6.52 -13.52 20.73
CA LEU A 81 -7.02 -13.45 22.10
C LEU A 81 -8.55 -13.28 22.15
N TYR A 82 -9.14 -12.51 21.24
CA TYR A 82 -10.59 -12.39 21.16
C TYR A 82 -11.25 -13.72 20.76
N VAL A 83 -10.70 -14.41 19.76
CA VAL A 83 -11.19 -15.75 19.35
C VAL A 83 -11.15 -16.71 20.53
N ILE A 84 -10.00 -16.84 21.20
CA ILE A 84 -9.82 -17.72 22.37
C ILE A 84 -10.80 -17.35 23.50
N LYS A 85 -10.92 -16.06 23.84
CA LYS A 85 -11.80 -15.60 24.92
C LYS A 85 -13.28 -15.77 24.59
N SER A 86 -13.66 -15.70 23.32
CA SER A 86 -15.06 -15.86 22.91
C SER A 86 -15.53 -17.31 23.02
N GLY A 87 -14.62 -18.28 22.92
CA GLY A 87 -14.96 -19.70 22.85
C GLY A 87 -15.74 -20.10 21.59
N ARG A 88 -15.83 -19.21 20.60
CA ARG A 88 -16.53 -19.44 19.33
C ARG A 88 -15.55 -19.87 18.24
N GLU A 89 -16.05 -20.70 17.34
CA GLU A 89 -15.33 -21.03 16.11
C GLU A 89 -15.37 -19.85 15.14
N VAL A 90 -14.27 -19.65 14.41
CA VAL A 90 -14.22 -18.68 13.32
C VAL A 90 -15.00 -19.27 12.15
N ALA A 91 -15.92 -18.48 11.57
CA ALA A 91 -16.79 -18.95 10.50
C ALA A 91 -16.01 -19.34 9.22
N ASP A 92 -14.97 -18.56 8.88
CA ASP A 92 -14.10 -18.77 7.73
C ASP A 92 -12.64 -18.39 8.07
N PRO A 93 -11.66 -19.28 7.91
CA PRO A 93 -10.24 -18.97 8.09
C PRO A 93 -9.74 -17.75 7.30
N ASP A 94 -10.28 -17.47 6.11
CA ASP A 94 -9.86 -16.32 5.31
C ASP A 94 -10.31 -14.99 5.95
N MET A 95 -11.45 -14.99 6.66
CA MET A 95 -11.90 -13.82 7.43
C MET A 95 -10.95 -13.51 8.59
N PHE A 96 -10.28 -14.52 9.16
CA PHE A 96 -9.29 -14.30 10.22
C PHE A 96 -8.14 -13.42 9.71
N VAL A 97 -7.59 -13.75 8.55
CA VAL A 97 -6.51 -12.97 7.92
C VAL A 97 -6.99 -11.55 7.59
N GLN A 98 -8.21 -11.41 7.07
CA GLN A 98 -8.80 -10.10 6.77
C GLN A 98 -8.92 -9.23 8.02
N VAL A 99 -9.47 -9.76 9.11
CA VAL A 99 -9.62 -8.99 10.35
C VAL A 99 -8.27 -8.66 10.99
N VAL A 100 -7.27 -9.54 10.90
CA VAL A 100 -5.89 -9.22 11.32
C VAL A 100 -5.34 -8.04 10.53
N ASN A 101 -5.53 -8.01 9.21
CA ASN A 101 -5.10 -6.88 8.38
C ASN A 101 -5.83 -5.58 8.74
N GLU A 102 -7.14 -5.64 8.99
CA GLU A 102 -7.90 -4.46 9.41
C GLU A 102 -7.44 -3.93 10.78
N VAL A 103 -7.22 -4.82 11.75
CA VAL A 103 -6.69 -4.43 13.07
C VAL A 103 -5.28 -3.86 12.94
N TYR A 104 -4.45 -4.43 12.05
CA TYR A 104 -3.12 -3.89 11.75
C TYR A 104 -3.21 -2.45 11.22
N GLN A 105 -4.11 -2.18 10.28
CA GLN A 105 -4.32 -0.83 9.75
C GLN A 105 -4.77 0.17 10.82
N VAL A 106 -5.64 -0.24 11.76
CA VAL A 106 -6.04 0.61 12.89
C VAL A 106 -4.84 0.93 13.79
N ILE A 107 -4.00 -0.07 14.10
CA ILE A 107 -2.80 0.13 14.93
C ILE A 107 -1.83 1.11 14.24
N GLU A 108 -1.53 0.90 12.96
CA GLU A 108 -0.67 1.80 12.18
C GLU A 108 -1.20 3.22 12.16
N PHE A 109 -2.50 3.38 11.87
CA PHE A 109 -3.12 4.69 11.84
C PHE A 109 -3.04 5.39 13.20
N CYS A 110 -3.35 4.70 14.29
CA CYS A 110 -3.28 5.26 15.64
C CYS A 110 -1.84 5.67 15.99
N GLU A 111 -0.84 4.83 15.72
CA GLU A 111 0.56 5.16 16.02
C GLU A 111 1.09 6.33 15.20
N GLN A 112 0.83 6.34 13.88
CA GLN A 112 1.24 7.44 12.99
C GLN A 112 0.60 8.78 13.36
N ASN A 113 -0.60 8.75 13.96
CA ASN A 113 -1.35 9.94 14.35
C ASN A 113 -1.28 10.24 15.87
N ASN A 114 -0.45 9.51 16.63
CA ASN A 114 -0.34 9.62 18.09
C ASN A 114 -1.71 9.58 18.81
N LYS A 115 -2.56 8.63 18.40
CA LYS A 115 -3.89 8.37 18.97
C LYS A 115 -3.90 7.07 19.75
N GLU A 116 -4.76 7.00 20.75
CA GLU A 116 -5.05 5.73 21.42
C GLU A 116 -5.90 4.81 20.53
N ILE A 117 -5.80 3.51 20.74
CA ILE A 117 -6.60 2.52 20.02
C ILE A 117 -7.97 2.42 20.69
N ASP A 118 -9.03 2.63 19.92
CA ASP A 118 -10.40 2.41 20.39
C ASP A 118 -10.71 0.90 20.44
N GLN A 119 -10.88 0.39 21.67
CA GLN A 119 -11.22 -1.02 21.90
C GLN A 119 -12.58 -1.41 21.32
N VAL A 120 -13.51 -0.46 21.19
CA VAL A 120 -14.83 -0.69 20.60
C VAL A 120 -14.70 -0.91 19.10
N GLU A 121 -13.85 -0.14 18.42
CA GLU A 121 -13.56 -0.31 16.99
C GLU A 121 -12.95 -1.69 16.71
N ILE A 122 -11.97 -2.11 17.53
CA ILE A 122 -11.38 -3.44 17.44
C ILE A 122 -12.43 -4.52 17.67
N GLY A 123 -13.26 -4.38 18.69
CA GLY A 123 -14.34 -5.32 18.99
C GLY A 123 -15.34 -5.45 17.83
N ALA A 124 -15.72 -4.35 17.20
CA ALA A 124 -16.63 -4.33 16.05
C ALA A 124 -16.05 -5.11 14.85
N LYS A 125 -14.76 -4.93 14.55
CA LYS A 125 -14.07 -5.67 13.48
C LYS A 125 -14.01 -7.17 13.76
N VAL A 126 -13.69 -7.53 14.99
CA VAL A 126 -13.56 -8.92 15.45
C VAL A 126 -14.91 -9.65 15.48
N ILE A 127 -16.02 -8.96 15.75
CA ILE A 127 -17.36 -9.57 15.73
C ILE A 127 -17.66 -10.20 14.35
N ASN A 128 -17.15 -9.62 13.27
CA ASN A 128 -17.34 -10.14 11.92
C ASN A 128 -16.79 -11.56 11.74
N LEU A 129 -15.81 -12.01 12.56
CA LEU A 129 -15.27 -13.37 12.50
C LEU A 129 -16.28 -14.47 12.87
N PHE A 130 -17.36 -14.09 13.54
CA PHE A 130 -18.33 -15.03 14.11
C PHE A 130 -19.74 -14.84 13.52
N ALA A 131 -19.91 -13.87 12.63
CA ALA A 131 -21.17 -13.67 11.93
C ALA A 131 -21.25 -14.69 10.78
N ALA A 132 -22.27 -15.56 10.84
CA ALA A 132 -22.63 -16.49 9.77
C ALA A 132 -23.71 -15.88 8.88
#